data_AF-A0A1G7XLY2-F1
#
_entry.id   AF-A0A1G7XLY2-F1
#
_cell.length_a   1.000
_cell.length_b   1.000
_cell.length_c   1.000
_cell.angle_alpha   90.00
_cell.angle_beta   90.00
_cell.angle_gamma   90.00
#
_symmetry.space_group_name_H-M   'P 1'
#
loop_
_entity.id
_entity.type
_entity.pdbx_description
1 polymer ?
#
loop_
_entity_poly.entity_id
_entity_poly.type
_entity_poly.pdbx_seq_one_letter_code
_entity_poly.pdbx_strand_id
1 'polypeptide(L)'
;MLGSSYAAHKGPVTEHVKPIRVYVFYPSINHRSWWVLLPGSAKELFDSEGAAVDFAFTRARELSGHGRPVEVLQEKISGSWMSVRVS
;
A
#
# COMPACT_ATOMS: atom_id res chain seq x y z
N MET A 1 9.20 -34.80 43.95
CA MET A 1 8.11 -33.80 43.85
C MET A 1 8.72 -32.42 43.99
N LEU A 2 8.62 -31.61 42.93
CA LEU A 2 8.77 -30.15 42.76
C LEU A 2 9.22 -29.98 41.29
N GLY A 3 8.46 -29.48 40.32
CA GLY A 3 7.35 -28.55 40.38
C GLY A 3 7.84 -27.13 40.13
N SER A 4 8.23 -26.79 38.89
CA SER A 4 8.14 -25.41 38.39
C SER A 4 8.36 -25.41 36.87
N SER A 5 7.27 -25.53 36.12
CA SER A 5 7.26 -25.28 34.67
C SER A 5 7.09 -23.78 34.47
N TYR A 6 8.11 -23.14 33.92
CA TYR A 6 8.01 -21.75 33.45
C TYR A 6 7.07 -21.73 32.24
N ALA A 7 5.79 -21.48 32.50
CA ALA A 7 4.83 -21.14 31.47
C ALA A 7 5.25 -19.80 30.86
N ALA A 8 5.90 -19.86 29.70
CA ALA A 8 6.13 -18.69 28.87
C ALA A 8 4.78 -18.12 28.45
N HIS A 9 4.43 -16.96 29.01
CA HIS A 9 3.29 -16.17 28.57
C HIS A 9 3.46 -15.83 27.09
N LYS A 10 2.76 -16.56 26.21
CA LYS A 10 2.48 -16.10 24.84
C LYS A 10 1.62 -14.84 24.97
N GLY A 11 2.25 -13.68 24.87
CA GLY A 11 1.54 -12.43 24.60
C GLY A 11 0.69 -12.57 23.34
N PRO A 12 -0.37 -11.77 23.18
CA PRO A 12 -1.20 -11.83 21.98
C PRO A 12 -0.30 -11.62 20.77
N VAL A 13 -0.30 -12.59 19.86
CA VAL A 13 0.26 -12.40 18.52
C VAL A 13 -0.62 -11.33 17.89
N THR A 14 -0.21 -10.07 17.97
CA THR A 14 -0.78 -9.00 17.17
C THR A 14 -0.55 -9.42 15.73
N GLU A 15 -1.57 -10.01 15.13
CA GLU A 15 -1.55 -10.33 13.71
C GLU A 15 -1.41 -8.99 12.99
N HIS A 16 -0.20 -8.68 12.53
CA HIS A 16 0.08 -7.45 11.81
C HIS A 16 -0.66 -7.54 10.48
N VAL A 17 -1.90 -7.04 10.45
CA VAL A 17 -2.74 -6.99 9.26
C VAL A 17 -1.95 -6.25 8.18
N LYS A 18 -1.51 -6.98 7.15
CA LYS A 18 -0.77 -6.38 6.03
C LYS A 18 -1.64 -5.32 5.37
N PRO A 19 -1.16 -4.09 5.19
CA PRO A 19 -1.94 -3.06 4.53
C PRO A 19 -2.25 -3.45 3.09
N ILE A 20 -3.41 -3.03 2.62
CA ILE A 20 -3.75 -3.03 1.20
C ILE A 20 -2.94 -1.90 0.56
N ARG A 21 -2.29 -2.17 -0.56
CA ARG A 21 -1.42 -1.19 -1.22
C ARG A 21 -1.94 -0.83 -2.59
N VAL A 22 -1.95 0.47 -2.87
CA VAL A 22 -2.16 1.04 -4.19
C VAL A 22 -0.83 1.65 -4.62
N TYR A 23 -0.33 1.26 -5.79
CA TYR A 23 0.98 1.70 -6.26
C TYR A 23 0.83 2.64 -7.44
N VAL A 24 1.43 3.82 -7.36
CA VAL A 24 1.55 4.80 -8.45
C VAL A 24 2.96 4.69 -9.00
N PHE A 25 3.10 4.25 -10.24
CA PHE A 25 4.40 4.07 -10.88
C PHE A 25 4.81 5.31 -11.64
N TYR A 26 6.10 5.61 -11.57
CA TYR A 26 6.68 6.69 -12.35
C TYR A 26 6.69 6.26 -13.83
N PRO A 27 6.34 7.14 -14.78
CA PRO A 27 6.37 6.82 -16.19
C PRO A 27 7.79 6.41 -16.59
N SER A 28 7.92 5.17 -17.10
CA SER A 28 9.19 4.76 -17.69
C SER A 28 9.51 5.64 -18.90
N ILE A 29 10.81 5.85 -19.16
CA ILE A 29 11.33 6.71 -20.25
C ILE A 29 10.65 6.39 -21.60
N ASN A 30 10.26 5.13 -21.82
CA ASN A 30 9.69 4.66 -23.07
C ASN A 30 8.16 4.76 -23.14
N HIS A 31 7.44 4.72 -22.01
CA HIS A 31 5.98 4.61 -22.01
C HIS A 31 5.27 5.93 -21.70
N ARG A 32 5.97 6.95 -21.20
CA ARG A 32 5.50 8.33 -20.91
C ARG A 32 4.22 8.48 -20.08
N SER A 33 3.61 7.38 -19.66
CA SER A 33 2.31 7.33 -18.98
C SER A 33 2.51 6.91 -17.54
N TRP A 34 1.85 7.62 -16.64
CA TRP A 34 1.72 7.21 -15.25
C TRP A 34 0.77 6.01 -15.19
N TRP A 35 0.97 5.13 -14.23
CA TRP A 35 0.08 3.99 -14.08
C TRP A 35 -0.10 3.58 -12.63
N VAL A 36 -1.32 3.16 -12.31
CA VAL A 36 -1.72 2.76 -10.97
C VAL A 36 -2.00 1.28 -10.94
N LEU A 37 -1.35 0.56 -10.03
CA LEU A 37 -1.61 -0.85 -9.75
C LEU A 37 -2.48 -0.96 -8.49
N LEU A 38 -3.65 -1.53 -8.68
CA LEU A 38 -4.61 -1.83 -7.63
C LEU A 38 -4.37 -3.23 -7.04
N PRO A 39 -4.89 -3.50 -5.84
CA PRO A 39 -4.96 -4.86 -5.31
C PRO A 39 -5.65 -5.79 -6.32
N GLY A 40 -5.13 -7.00 -6.48
CA GLY A 40 -5.66 -7.95 -7.48
C GLY A 40 -5.14 -7.74 -8.90
N SER A 41 -4.07 -6.96 -9.07
CA SER A 41 -3.33 -6.80 -10.34
C SER A 41 -4.06 -6.00 -11.43
N ALA A 42 -5.14 -5.29 -11.09
CA ALA A 42 -5.78 -4.34 -12.00
C ALA A 42 -4.88 -3.11 -12.20
N LYS A 43 -4.81 -2.62 -13.43
CA LYS A 43 -3.92 -1.53 -13.84
C LYS A 43 -4.72 -0.45 -14.55
N GLU A 44 -4.41 0.80 -14.24
CA GLU A 44 -5.01 1.98 -14.87
C GLU A 44 -3.91 2.93 -15.33
N LEU A 45 -4.09 3.54 -16.50
CA LEU A 45 -3.11 4.42 -17.14
C LEU A 45 -3.58 5.88 -17.08
N PHE A 46 -2.63 6.80 -16.92
CA PHE A 46 -2.89 8.23 -16.80
C PHE A 46 -1.84 9.06 -17.53
N ASP A 47 -2.26 10.17 -18.10
CA ASP A 47 -1.37 11.10 -18.82
C ASP A 47 -0.60 12.04 -17.87
N SER A 48 -0.99 12.12 -16.59
CA SER A 48 -0.37 13.02 -15.61
C SER A 48 -0.24 12.39 -14.23
N GLU A 49 0.74 12.89 -13.47
CA GLU A 49 0.99 12.51 -12.08
C GLU A 49 -0.25 12.79 -11.22
N GLY A 50 -0.79 14.00 -11.30
CA GLY A 50 -1.94 14.43 -10.51
C GLY A 50 -3.15 13.53 -10.72
N ALA A 51 -3.46 13.19 -11.97
CA ALA A 51 -4.58 12.28 -12.27
C ALA A 51 -4.37 10.87 -11.70
N ALA A 52 -3.14 10.33 -11.79
CA ALA A 52 -2.81 9.03 -11.23
C ALA A 52 -2.90 9.02 -9.70
N VAL A 53 -2.38 10.07 -9.05
CA VAL A 53 -2.40 10.22 -7.59
C VAL A 53 -3.82 10.43 -7.07
N ASP A 54 -4.62 11.29 -7.71
CA ASP A 54 -6.03 11.51 -7.36
C ASP A 54 -6.86 10.24 -7.50
N PHE A 55 -6.64 9.48 -8.58
CA PHE A 55 -7.27 8.19 -8.77
C PHE A 55 -6.85 7.19 -7.69
N ALA A 56 -5.55 7.09 -7.38
CA ALA A 56 -5.03 6.20 -6.35
C ALA A 56 -5.64 6.50 -4.97
N PHE A 57 -5.81 7.77 -4.61
CA PHE A 57 -6.47 8.16 -3.38
C PHE A 57 -7.96 7.85 -3.37
N THR A 58 -8.65 8.08 -4.47
CA THR A 58 -10.07 7.73 -4.61
C THR A 58 -10.26 6.23 -4.36
N ARG A 59 -9.45 5.39 -5.00
CA ARG A 59 -9.47 3.93 -4.78
C ARG A 59 -9.05 3.54 -3.37
N ALA A 60 -8.05 4.20 -2.80
CA ALA A 60 -7.63 3.92 -1.44
C ALA A 60 -8.75 4.18 -0.41
N ARG A 61 -9.54 5.25 -0.61
CA ARG A 61 -10.71 5.55 0.22
C ARG A 61 -11.80 4.48 0.11
N GLU A 62 -12.10 4.02 -1.11
CA GLU A 62 -13.05 2.92 -1.33
C GLU A 62 -12.59 1.62 -0.64
N LEU A 63 -11.29 1.32 -0.69
CA LEU A 63 -10.71 0.12 -0.08
C LEU A 63 -10.63 0.21 1.45
N SER A 64 -10.56 1.43 2.02
CA SER A 64 -10.43 1.64 3.47
C SER A 64 -11.68 1.22 4.27
N GLY A 65 -12.80 0.96 3.60
CA GLY A 65 -14.06 0.51 4.24
C GLY A 65 -14.02 -0.91 4.81
N HIS A 66 -12.97 -1.70 4.56
CA HIS A 66 -12.90 -3.12 4.92
C HIS A 66 -12.10 -3.43 6.22
N GLY A 67 -11.81 -2.43 7.05
CA GLY A 67 -11.09 -2.62 8.32
C GLY A 67 -9.60 -2.96 8.16
N ARG A 68 -9.07 -2.91 6.93
CA ARG A 68 -7.64 -3.05 6.65
C ARG A 68 -7.04 -1.68 6.33
N PRO A 69 -5.86 -1.35 6.89
CA PRO A 69 -5.18 -0.12 6.52
C PRO A 69 -4.86 -0.13 5.03
N VAL A 70 -5.06 1.00 4.36
CA VAL A 70 -4.71 1.18 2.95
C VAL A 70 -3.56 2.17 2.85
N GLU A 71 -2.56 1.85 2.04
CA GLU A 71 -1.39 2.68 1.79
C GLU A 71 -1.27 2.99 0.30
N VAL A 72 -1.07 4.27 -0.02
CA VAL A 72 -0.72 4.71 -1.37
C VAL A 72 0.80 4.90 -1.43
N LEU A 73 1.43 4.18 -2.33
CA LEU A 73 2.88 4.23 -2.56
C LEU A 73 3.13 4.81 -3.94
N GLN A 74 3.98 5.82 -4.04
CA GLN A 74 4.41 6.39 -5.31
C GLN A 74 5.88 6.12 -5.55
N GLU A 75 6.20 5.68 -6.76
CA GLU A 75 7.56 5.52 -7.24
C GLU A 75 8.15 6.88 -7.62
N LYS A 76 9.37 7.12 -7.18
CA LYS A 76 10.17 8.28 -7.60
C LYS A 76 10.92 7.96 -8.89
N ILE A 77 11.37 8.99 -9.59
CA ILE A 77 12.27 8.85 -10.77
C ILE A 77 13.52 7.99 -10.48
N SER A 78 13.97 7.95 -9.22
CA SER A 78 15.10 7.11 -8.79
C SER A 78 14.75 5.62 -8.60
N GLY A 79 13.50 5.22 -8.82
CA GLY A 79 12.98 3.87 -8.57
C GLY A 79 12.72 3.54 -7.09
N SER A 80 12.82 4.53 -6.20
CA SER A 80 12.50 4.36 -4.78
C SER A 80 11.04 4.69 -4.51
N TRP A 81 10.47 4.07 -3.47
CA TRP A 81 9.06 4.23 -3.12
C TRP A 81 8.89 5.23 -1.98
N MET A 82 7.83 6.03 -2.05
CA MET A 82 7.39 6.90 -0.96
C MET A 82 5.92 6.70 -0.64
N SER A 83 5.59 6.73 0.65
CA SER A 83 4.21 6.74 1.13
C SER A 83 3.64 8.14 0.90
N VAL A 84 2.54 8.23 0.15
CA VAL A 84 1.85 9.49 -0.14
C VAL A 84 0.66 9.59 0.80
N ARG A 85 0.64 10.64 1.62
CA ARG A 85 -0.47 10.95 2.54
C ARG A 85 -1.12 12.24 2.08
N VAL A 86 -2.44 12.25 1.94
CA VAL A 86 -3.18 13.52 1.85
C VAL A 86 -3.21 14.09 3.27
N SER A 87 -2.74 15.34 3.41
CA SER A 87 -2.80 16.10 4.67
C SER A 87 -4.23 16.45 5.01
#